data_AF-A0A932IKG6-F1
#
_entry.id   AF-A0A932IKG6-F1
#
_cell.length_a   1.000
_cell.length_b   1.000
_cell.length_c   1.000
_cell.angle_alpha   90.00
_cell.angle_beta   90.00
_cell.angle_gamma   90.00
#
_symmetry.space_group_name_H-M   'P 1'
#
loop_
_entity.id
_entity.type
_entity.pdbx_description
1 polymer ?
#
loop_
_entity_poly.entity_id
_entity_poly.type
_entity_poly.pdbx_seq_one_letter_code
_entity_poly.pdbx_strand_id
1 'polypeptide(L)'
;ESCVCSFDSYCCTVEWDSICVDEATTDCGGCQAGTCGDGSIQPGEVCDGTNFAGRTCADYGFSGGSLTCETCTSISTAACTGGDCCVATPGVTGCTDAGVQSCVCAQDSYCCTNEWDSICVDEVDILDCGTCAACGDNLASGAEFCDGSDVRGFTCTDFGFVSGSLACHPLCQKFDTSGCDVGGTTSCGDGIVNGLDFCDSADTTCSSLGLGGGTAFCTGACVYDVSLCATPDYCQDNAWYNDGWCDPCDRLGGVPDEPDCANTCNGDDGLCRDYFVLGGNLAAGVWTCTNAGYGPDPDCGFCGNDTLEGNELCDTDQFLTGGDTCESWGYDAGTLGCDTDWCIPDFSQCLTLGDCCTPTPGIPGCNDGQIETDVCAQDSYCCTNEWDSICVDEATNDFGYCGGTPPPPEDNCCVETLGTPGCFITAVETCVCAQDAYCCNTEWDGFCVDEVTDFNCGLCGVEGDCCTITPDMPGCTDTTVEACVCAVDSWCCNVAWDDICVAEVESESCGVCN
;
A
#
# COMPACT_ATOMS: atom_id res chain seq x y z
N GLU A 1 37.81 -2.42 -47.64
CA GLU A 1 38.16 -3.38 -48.72
C GLU A 1 39.23 -2.84 -49.67
N SER A 2 38.96 -1.87 -50.55
CA SER A 2 39.93 -1.42 -51.58
C SER A 2 41.31 -0.97 -51.06
N CYS A 3 41.37 -0.39 -49.86
CA CYS A 3 42.64 -0.10 -49.19
C CYS A 3 43.38 -1.38 -48.77
N VAL A 4 42.71 -2.30 -48.07
CA VAL A 4 43.29 -3.57 -47.59
C VAL A 4 43.75 -4.42 -48.78
N CYS A 5 42.98 -4.49 -49.86
CA CYS A 5 43.38 -5.18 -51.10
C CYS A 5 44.69 -4.69 -51.72
N SER A 6 45.08 -3.44 -51.44
CA SER A 6 46.32 -2.87 -51.96
C SER A 6 47.56 -3.29 -51.17
N PHE A 7 47.36 -3.79 -49.94
CA PHE A 7 48.41 -4.28 -49.05
C PHE A 7 48.42 -5.80 -48.97
N ASP A 8 47.26 -6.45 -48.84
CA ASP A 8 47.10 -7.89 -48.88
C ASP A 8 46.04 -8.32 -49.91
N SER A 9 46.52 -8.95 -50.98
CA SER A 9 45.67 -9.49 -52.06
C SER A 9 44.85 -10.72 -51.63
N TYR A 10 45.24 -11.41 -50.56
CA TYR A 10 44.53 -12.58 -50.03
C TYR A 10 43.12 -12.20 -49.60
N CYS A 11 42.99 -11.07 -48.90
CA CYS A 11 41.73 -10.52 -48.39
C CYS A 11 40.67 -10.24 -49.47
N CYS A 12 41.07 -10.14 -50.73
CA CYS A 12 40.18 -9.76 -51.83
C CYS A 12 40.01 -10.84 -52.89
N THR A 13 40.75 -11.94 -52.76
CA THR A 13 40.74 -13.02 -53.76
C THR A 13 40.52 -14.41 -53.17
N VAL A 14 40.73 -14.58 -51.86
CA VAL A 14 40.61 -15.89 -51.20
C VAL A 14 39.52 -15.86 -50.14
N GLU A 15 39.74 -15.21 -49.00
CA GLU A 15 38.72 -15.04 -47.97
C GLU A 15 39.01 -13.82 -47.10
N TRP A 16 37.96 -13.30 -46.46
CA TRP A 16 38.07 -12.21 -45.49
C TRP A 16 38.12 -12.80 -44.09
N ASP A 17 39.30 -12.82 -43.47
CA ASP A 17 39.54 -13.39 -42.14
C ASP A 17 39.90 -12.31 -41.11
N SER A 18 40.32 -12.72 -39.90
CA SER A 18 40.69 -11.80 -38.83
C SER A 18 41.95 -10.96 -39.12
N ILE A 19 42.86 -11.45 -39.97
CA ILE A 19 44.07 -10.69 -40.36
C ILE A 19 43.65 -9.53 -41.26
N CYS A 20 42.72 -9.76 -42.19
CA CYS A 20 42.14 -8.71 -43.03
C CYS A 20 41.44 -7.60 -42.23
N VAL A 21 40.85 -7.95 -41.08
CA VAL A 21 40.22 -7.00 -40.15
C VAL A 21 41.27 -6.17 -39.40
N ASP A 22 42.35 -6.80 -38.95
CA ASP A 22 43.46 -6.10 -38.27
C ASP A 22 44.18 -5.12 -39.21
N GLU A 23 44.40 -5.50 -40.47
CA GLU A 23 44.97 -4.64 -41.51
C GLU A 23 44.01 -3.50 -41.89
N ALA A 24 42.70 -3.77 -41.92
CA ALA A 24 41.69 -2.72 -42.09
C ALA A 24 41.81 -1.64 -41.00
N THR A 25 41.98 -2.09 -39.75
CA THR A 25 42.04 -1.25 -38.54
C THR A 25 43.33 -0.46 -38.42
N THR A 26 44.46 -1.11 -38.69
CA THR A 26 45.79 -0.54 -38.40
C THR A 26 46.35 0.28 -39.56
N ASP A 27 46.23 -0.23 -40.79
CA ASP A 27 46.92 0.34 -41.94
C ASP A 27 46.00 1.17 -42.84
N CYS A 28 44.70 0.89 -42.79
CA CYS A 28 43.70 1.51 -43.65
C CYS A 28 42.73 2.45 -42.94
N GLY A 29 42.78 2.52 -41.59
CA GLY A 29 41.90 3.37 -40.79
C GLY A 29 40.41 3.05 -40.93
N GLY A 30 40.05 1.89 -41.48
CA GLY A 30 38.69 1.36 -41.48
C GLY A 30 38.48 0.50 -40.22
N CYS A 31 37.26 0.43 -39.67
CA CYS A 31 37.03 -0.21 -38.35
C CYS A 31 37.73 0.51 -37.19
N GLN A 32 37.82 1.84 -37.23
CA GLN A 32 38.07 2.61 -36.02
C GLN A 32 36.91 2.33 -35.05
N ALA A 33 37.23 1.90 -33.83
CA ALA A 33 36.24 1.82 -32.76
C ALA A 33 35.57 3.20 -32.65
N GLY A 34 34.25 3.19 -32.64
CA GLY A 34 33.51 4.43 -32.62
C GLY A 34 33.88 5.33 -31.44
N THR A 35 33.85 6.64 -31.65
CA THR A 35 34.10 7.57 -30.55
C THR A 35 32.83 7.68 -29.73
N CYS A 36 32.78 6.88 -28.66
CA CYS A 36 31.66 6.88 -27.73
C CYS A 36 31.33 8.28 -27.19
N GLY A 37 30.08 8.70 -27.35
CA GLY A 37 29.55 10.00 -26.92
C GLY A 37 29.53 11.06 -28.02
N ASP A 38 29.65 10.70 -29.30
CA ASP A 38 29.58 11.62 -30.43
C ASP A 38 28.17 11.77 -31.05
N GLY A 39 27.19 11.06 -30.49
CA GLY A 39 25.78 11.09 -30.85
C GLY A 39 25.41 10.20 -32.05
N SER A 40 26.35 9.45 -32.62
CA SER A 40 26.14 8.59 -33.79
C SER A 40 26.61 7.16 -33.55
N ILE A 41 25.74 6.16 -33.73
CA ILE A 41 26.13 4.75 -33.58
C ILE A 41 27.07 4.31 -34.70
N GLN A 42 28.27 3.88 -34.31
CA GLN A 42 29.34 3.44 -35.20
C GLN A 42 29.58 1.91 -35.07
N PRO A 43 30.33 1.30 -36.00
CA PRO A 43 30.61 -0.14 -35.95
C PRO A 43 31.29 -0.55 -34.63
N GLY A 44 30.63 -1.43 -33.87
CA GLY A 44 31.07 -1.86 -32.54
C GLY A 44 30.27 -1.25 -31.38
N GLU A 45 29.39 -0.29 -31.64
CA GLU A 45 28.55 0.35 -30.64
C GLU A 45 27.10 -0.18 -30.68
N VAL A 46 26.49 -0.37 -29.52
CA VAL A 46 25.06 -0.71 -29.36
C VAL A 46 24.20 0.52 -29.03
N CYS A 47 24.82 1.57 -28.48
CA CYS A 47 24.24 2.88 -28.19
C CYS A 47 25.34 3.96 -28.20
N ASP A 48 24.96 5.22 -28.38
CA ASP A 48 25.83 6.39 -28.19
C ASP A 48 25.04 7.53 -27.53
N GLY A 49 25.37 7.88 -26.28
CA GLY A 49 24.67 8.92 -25.53
C GLY A 49 23.17 8.60 -25.38
N THR A 50 22.31 9.40 -26.02
CA THR A 50 20.84 9.19 -26.06
C THR A 50 20.37 8.46 -27.32
N ASN A 51 21.28 8.03 -28.19
CA ASN A 51 20.99 7.31 -29.42
C ASN A 51 21.07 5.79 -29.16
N PHE A 52 19.93 5.12 -29.04
CA PHE A 52 19.82 3.69 -28.70
C PHE A 52 19.53 2.79 -29.92
N ALA A 53 19.81 3.28 -31.14
CA ALA A 53 19.45 2.62 -32.40
C ALA A 53 17.94 2.41 -32.58
N GLY A 54 17.12 3.28 -31.98
CA GLY A 54 15.66 3.17 -31.98
C GLY A 54 15.09 2.19 -30.94
N ARG A 55 15.93 1.60 -30.08
CA ARG A 55 15.46 0.77 -28.96
C ARG A 55 14.87 1.62 -27.85
N THR A 56 13.90 1.06 -27.16
CA THR A 56 13.14 1.65 -26.06
C THR A 56 13.06 0.67 -24.89
N CYS A 57 12.61 1.13 -23.73
CA CYS A 57 12.37 0.26 -22.57
C CYS A 57 11.38 -0.89 -22.89
N ALA A 58 10.42 -0.66 -23.80
CA ALA A 58 9.48 -1.70 -24.27
C ALA A 58 10.17 -2.87 -24.99
N ASP A 59 11.27 -2.63 -25.70
CA ASP A 59 12.04 -3.69 -26.38
C ASP A 59 12.75 -4.64 -25.40
N TYR A 60 12.83 -4.23 -24.12
CA TYR A 60 13.43 -4.98 -23.02
C TYR A 60 12.39 -5.45 -21.99
N GLY A 61 11.10 -5.36 -22.29
CA GLY A 61 10.02 -5.86 -21.44
C GLY A 61 9.54 -4.89 -20.35
N PHE A 62 9.88 -3.60 -20.47
CA PHE A 62 9.47 -2.57 -19.50
C PHE A 62 8.33 -1.70 -20.06
N SER A 63 7.34 -1.36 -19.24
CA SER A 63 6.18 -0.55 -19.64
C SER A 63 6.46 0.97 -19.72
N GLY A 64 7.60 1.45 -19.20
CA GLY A 64 7.98 2.86 -19.23
C GLY A 64 9.46 3.13 -18.93
N GLY A 65 9.77 4.41 -18.66
CA GLY A 65 11.11 4.87 -18.26
C GLY A 65 12.04 5.25 -19.42
N SER A 66 13.34 5.30 -19.16
CA SER A 66 14.36 5.74 -20.12
C SER A 66 15.58 4.82 -20.11
N LEU A 67 16.07 4.46 -21.31
CA LEU A 67 17.33 3.75 -21.46
C LEU A 67 18.49 4.70 -21.17
N THR A 68 19.58 4.18 -20.61
CA THR A 68 20.84 4.91 -20.49
C THR A 68 21.97 4.11 -21.14
N CYS A 69 22.91 4.81 -21.78
CA CYS A 69 24.07 4.18 -22.39
C CYS A 69 25.22 4.22 -21.37
N GLU A 70 25.40 3.14 -20.60
CA GLU A 70 26.47 3.06 -19.58
C GLU A 70 27.84 2.97 -20.24
N THR A 71 27.94 2.16 -21.29
CA THR A 71 29.08 2.11 -22.20
C THR A 71 28.52 2.07 -23.60
N CYS A 72 29.24 2.57 -24.62
CA CYS A 72 28.76 2.42 -25.99
C CYS A 72 28.68 0.95 -26.47
N THR A 73 29.06 -0.01 -25.62
CA THR A 73 28.87 -1.45 -25.81
C THR A 73 27.75 -2.05 -24.94
N SER A 74 27.10 -1.29 -24.06
CA SER A 74 26.02 -1.75 -23.17
C SER A 74 24.95 -0.68 -22.91
N ILE A 75 23.71 -1.06 -23.20
CA ILE A 75 22.52 -0.30 -22.78
C ILE A 75 22.12 -0.77 -21.38
N SER A 76 21.83 0.17 -20.49
CA SER A 76 21.30 -0.07 -19.15
C SER A 76 19.81 0.19 -19.11
N THR A 77 19.09 -0.76 -18.54
CA THR A 77 17.64 -0.72 -18.30
C THR A 77 17.31 -0.27 -16.88
N ALA A 78 18.30 0.15 -16.07
CA ALA A 78 18.09 0.52 -14.66
C ALA A 78 17.17 1.74 -14.46
N ALA A 79 17.00 2.58 -15.49
CA ALA A 79 16.07 3.70 -15.49
C ALA A 79 14.79 3.42 -16.32
N CYS A 80 14.62 2.18 -16.80
CA CYS A 80 13.34 1.70 -17.31
C CYS A 80 12.43 1.36 -16.12
N THR A 81 11.13 1.59 -16.29
CA THR A 81 10.12 1.35 -15.27
C THR A 81 9.15 0.27 -15.74
N GLY A 82 8.72 -0.60 -14.83
CA GLY A 82 7.71 -1.63 -15.09
C GLY A 82 8.22 -2.86 -15.84
N GLY A 83 9.32 -3.47 -15.37
CA GLY A 83 9.84 -4.74 -15.88
C GLY A 83 9.78 -5.86 -14.83
N ASP A 84 9.08 -6.92 -15.23
CA ASP A 84 9.09 -8.34 -14.80
C ASP A 84 9.19 -8.65 -13.29
N CYS A 85 8.20 -8.16 -12.52
CA CYS A 85 7.60 -8.88 -11.38
C CYS A 85 6.08 -9.02 -11.52
N CYS A 86 5.52 -8.47 -12.61
CA CYS A 86 4.09 -8.45 -12.91
C CYS A 86 3.70 -9.43 -14.01
N VAL A 87 4.55 -10.42 -14.30
CA VAL A 87 4.28 -11.49 -15.25
C VAL A 87 4.63 -12.81 -14.59
N ALA A 88 3.69 -13.76 -14.62
CA ALA A 88 3.93 -15.10 -14.13
C ALA A 88 4.96 -15.82 -15.03
N THR A 89 6.00 -16.36 -14.43
CA THR A 89 7.05 -17.16 -15.08
C THR A 89 7.15 -18.57 -14.47
N PRO A 90 6.24 -19.49 -14.84
CA PRO A 90 6.23 -20.85 -14.31
C PRO A 90 7.57 -21.56 -14.49
N GLY A 91 8.08 -22.18 -13.43
CA GLY A 91 9.38 -22.85 -13.37
C GLY A 91 10.61 -21.95 -13.21
N VAL A 92 10.43 -20.63 -13.03
CA VAL A 92 11.49 -19.68 -12.67
C VAL A 92 11.24 -19.19 -11.25
N THR A 93 12.28 -19.11 -10.43
CA THR A 93 12.17 -18.60 -9.05
C THR A 93 12.49 -17.12 -9.00
N GLY A 94 11.67 -16.34 -8.29
CA GLY A 94 11.85 -14.90 -8.17
C GLY A 94 11.48 -14.12 -9.44
N CYS A 95 11.76 -12.82 -9.40
CA CYS A 95 11.48 -11.89 -10.48
C CYS A 95 12.65 -10.90 -10.67
N THR A 96 12.57 -10.02 -11.66
CA THR A 96 13.74 -9.20 -12.03
C THR A 96 13.92 -7.95 -11.17
N ASP A 97 12.88 -7.52 -10.45
CA ASP A 97 12.97 -6.45 -9.45
C ASP A 97 13.30 -7.06 -8.08
N ALA A 98 14.53 -6.81 -7.61
CA ALA A 98 15.00 -7.34 -6.34
C ALA A 98 14.22 -6.78 -5.13
N GLY A 99 13.66 -5.56 -5.23
CA GLY A 99 12.85 -4.95 -4.18
C GLY A 99 11.51 -5.66 -4.06
N VAL A 100 10.78 -5.75 -5.17
CA VAL A 100 9.49 -6.46 -5.24
C VAL A 100 9.66 -7.93 -4.87
N GLN A 101 10.66 -8.60 -5.45
CA GLN A 101 10.98 -9.98 -5.13
C GLN A 101 11.22 -10.13 -3.63
N SER A 102 12.06 -9.30 -3.01
CA SER A 102 12.40 -9.44 -1.59
C SER A 102 11.18 -9.25 -0.67
N CYS A 103 10.26 -8.36 -1.06
CA CYS A 103 9.05 -8.07 -0.30
C CYS A 103 8.03 -9.21 -0.39
N VAL A 104 7.70 -9.66 -1.60
CA VAL A 104 6.80 -10.82 -1.80
C VAL A 104 7.43 -12.07 -1.17
N CYS A 105 8.73 -12.27 -1.34
CA CYS A 105 9.47 -13.37 -0.74
C CYS A 105 9.49 -13.40 0.78
N ALA A 106 9.34 -12.25 1.44
CA ALA A 106 9.28 -12.18 2.89
C ALA A 106 7.97 -12.79 3.41
N GLN A 107 6.90 -12.75 2.62
CA GLN A 107 5.59 -13.29 3.00
C GLN A 107 5.26 -14.63 2.35
N ASP A 108 5.52 -14.80 1.06
CA ASP A 108 5.39 -16.09 0.40
C ASP A 108 6.74 -16.63 -0.09
N SER A 109 7.31 -17.51 0.73
CA SER A 109 8.53 -18.25 0.40
C SER A 109 8.40 -19.13 -0.85
N TYR A 110 7.18 -19.48 -1.28
CA TYR A 110 6.93 -20.26 -2.49
C TYR A 110 7.45 -19.54 -3.74
N CYS A 111 7.22 -18.22 -3.83
CA CYS A 111 7.62 -17.36 -4.96
C CYS A 111 9.14 -17.32 -5.18
N CYS A 112 9.93 -17.67 -4.16
CA CYS A 112 11.40 -17.63 -4.17
C CYS A 112 12.03 -19.02 -4.27
N THR A 113 11.28 -20.07 -3.94
CA THR A 113 11.82 -21.43 -3.79
C THR A 113 11.27 -22.40 -4.81
N ASN A 114 10.07 -22.18 -5.33
CA ASN A 114 9.42 -23.07 -6.30
C ASN A 114 9.25 -22.40 -7.66
N GLU A 115 8.37 -21.40 -7.77
CA GLU A 115 8.15 -20.65 -9.00
C GLU A 115 7.46 -19.31 -8.75
N TRP A 116 7.70 -18.34 -9.63
CA TRP A 116 7.01 -17.07 -9.70
C TRP A 116 5.77 -17.22 -10.59
N ASP A 117 4.64 -17.60 -10.01
CA ASP A 117 3.38 -17.85 -10.74
C ASP A 117 2.42 -16.64 -10.67
N SER A 118 1.14 -16.83 -11.04
CA SER A 118 0.15 -15.75 -11.00
C SER A 118 -0.20 -15.30 -9.58
N ILE A 119 -0.03 -16.17 -8.58
CA ILE A 119 -0.27 -15.82 -7.18
C ILE A 119 0.83 -14.86 -6.71
N CYS A 120 2.08 -15.14 -7.06
CA CYS A 120 3.21 -14.25 -6.78
C CYS A 120 3.05 -12.86 -7.43
N VAL A 121 2.35 -12.78 -8.57
CA VAL A 121 2.04 -11.51 -9.24
C VAL A 121 0.92 -10.75 -8.52
N ASP A 122 -0.16 -11.42 -8.11
CA ASP A 122 -1.26 -10.82 -7.35
C ASP A 122 -0.77 -10.30 -5.98
N GLU A 123 0.16 -11.02 -5.36
CA GLU A 123 0.76 -10.65 -4.08
C GLU A 123 1.60 -9.37 -4.14
N VAL A 124 2.10 -8.98 -5.32
CA VAL A 124 2.79 -7.69 -5.48
C VAL A 124 1.89 -6.52 -5.10
N ASP A 125 0.64 -6.55 -5.55
CA ASP A 125 -0.37 -5.52 -5.26
C ASP A 125 -0.98 -5.69 -3.86
N ILE A 126 -1.27 -6.92 -3.44
CA ILE A 126 -1.93 -7.22 -2.15
C ILE A 126 -1.03 -6.86 -0.96
N LEU A 127 0.27 -7.07 -1.08
CA LEU A 127 1.25 -6.85 -0.02
C LEU A 127 1.89 -5.45 -0.09
N ASP A 128 1.43 -4.59 -1.01
CA ASP A 128 2.02 -3.27 -1.29
C ASP A 128 3.53 -3.35 -1.58
N CYS A 129 3.96 -4.46 -2.21
CA CYS A 129 5.34 -4.72 -2.57
C CYS A 129 5.73 -4.07 -3.91
N GLY A 130 4.73 -3.60 -4.68
CA GLY A 130 4.83 -2.95 -5.99
C GLY A 130 3.44 -2.79 -6.61
N THR A 131 3.35 -2.46 -7.90
CA THR A 131 2.05 -2.40 -8.61
C THR A 131 2.04 -3.21 -9.90
N CYS A 132 1.11 -4.16 -10.04
CA CYS A 132 1.01 -5.11 -11.15
C CYS A 132 -0.33 -5.14 -11.90
N ALA A 133 -1.36 -4.40 -11.47
CA ALA A 133 -2.65 -4.29 -12.17
C ALA A 133 -2.47 -3.95 -13.68
N ALA A 134 -2.65 -4.96 -14.53
CA ALA A 134 -2.41 -4.88 -15.97
C ALA A 134 -3.72 -4.96 -16.74
N CYS A 135 -4.30 -3.80 -17.01
CA CYS A 135 -5.46 -3.68 -17.87
C CYS A 135 -5.24 -4.33 -19.25
N GLY A 136 -6.15 -5.21 -19.63
CA GLY A 136 -6.22 -5.91 -20.92
C GLY A 136 -6.11 -7.44 -20.85
N ASP A 137 -6.20 -8.06 -19.67
CA ASP A 137 -6.12 -9.52 -19.50
C ASP A 137 -7.49 -10.22 -19.57
N ASN A 138 -8.58 -9.46 -19.69
CA ASN A 138 -9.99 -9.88 -19.65
C ASN A 138 -10.45 -10.50 -18.33
N LEU A 139 -9.79 -10.16 -17.22
CA LEU A 139 -10.18 -10.56 -15.87
C LEU A 139 -10.12 -9.33 -14.94
N ALA A 140 -11.28 -8.83 -14.51
CA ALA A 140 -11.30 -7.67 -13.63
C ALA A 140 -10.83 -8.04 -12.21
N SER A 141 -9.57 -7.74 -11.89
CA SER A 141 -8.91 -8.13 -10.64
C SER A 141 -8.46 -6.92 -9.81
N GLY A 142 -8.21 -7.12 -8.50
CA GLY A 142 -7.74 -6.05 -7.61
C GLY A 142 -8.56 -4.74 -7.69
N ALA A 143 -7.86 -3.62 -7.89
CA ALA A 143 -8.41 -2.26 -7.98
C ALA A 143 -9.02 -1.90 -9.36
N GLU A 144 -9.05 -2.83 -10.31
CA GLU A 144 -9.63 -2.59 -11.64
C GLU A 144 -11.17 -2.51 -11.58
N PHE A 145 -11.73 -1.49 -12.21
CA PHE A 145 -13.17 -1.28 -12.28
C PHE A 145 -13.85 -2.33 -13.17
N CYS A 146 -13.16 -2.75 -14.23
CA CYS A 146 -13.51 -3.77 -15.19
C CYS A 146 -12.26 -4.14 -16.02
N ASP A 147 -12.29 -5.23 -16.80
CA ASP A 147 -11.26 -5.52 -17.81
C ASP A 147 -11.89 -6.19 -19.05
N GLY A 148 -11.71 -5.58 -20.23
CA GLY A 148 -12.22 -6.13 -21.49
C GLY A 148 -13.74 -6.35 -21.46
N SER A 149 -14.15 -7.63 -21.48
CA SER A 149 -15.55 -8.04 -21.33
C SER A 149 -15.98 -8.35 -19.90
N ASP A 150 -15.03 -8.46 -18.97
CA ASP A 150 -15.32 -8.63 -17.56
C ASP A 150 -15.73 -7.30 -16.94
N VAL A 151 -17.01 -6.97 -17.11
CA VAL A 151 -17.64 -5.76 -16.56
C VAL A 151 -18.30 -6.02 -15.21
N ARG A 152 -17.87 -7.06 -14.47
CA ARG A 152 -18.39 -7.42 -13.14
C ARG A 152 -19.92 -7.55 -13.05
N GLY A 153 -20.55 -7.92 -14.16
CA GLY A 153 -22.00 -8.14 -14.25
C GLY A 153 -22.85 -6.89 -14.50
N PHE A 154 -22.26 -5.70 -14.68
CA PHE A 154 -23.00 -4.50 -15.06
C PHE A 154 -23.47 -4.55 -16.52
N THR A 155 -24.59 -3.88 -16.80
CA THR A 155 -25.26 -3.87 -18.11
C THR A 155 -25.54 -2.44 -18.59
N CYS A 156 -25.72 -2.26 -19.89
CA CYS A 156 -26.12 -0.96 -20.47
C CYS A 156 -27.42 -0.41 -19.84
N THR A 157 -28.33 -1.27 -19.39
CA THR A 157 -29.57 -0.85 -18.72
C THR A 157 -29.34 -0.25 -17.34
N ASP A 158 -28.27 -0.64 -16.64
CA ASP A 158 -27.91 -0.06 -15.34
C ASP A 158 -27.48 1.41 -15.48
N PHE A 159 -27.09 1.83 -16.70
CA PHE A 159 -26.68 3.19 -17.05
C PHE A 159 -27.74 3.93 -17.90
N GLY A 160 -28.98 3.43 -17.96
CA GLY A 160 -30.09 4.12 -18.62
C GLY A 160 -30.22 3.91 -20.14
N PHE A 161 -29.41 3.03 -20.74
CA PHE A 161 -29.56 2.66 -22.15
C PHE A 161 -30.60 1.55 -22.34
N VAL A 162 -31.19 1.44 -23.53
CA VAL A 162 -32.28 0.49 -23.81
C VAL A 162 -31.75 -0.93 -24.01
N SER A 163 -30.60 -1.07 -24.67
CA SER A 163 -29.92 -2.35 -24.85
C SER A 163 -28.43 -2.17 -25.22
N GLY A 164 -27.77 -3.19 -25.74
CA GLY A 164 -26.39 -3.10 -26.24
C GLY A 164 -25.35 -3.84 -25.38
N SER A 165 -24.08 -3.67 -25.74
CA SER A 165 -22.94 -4.34 -25.10
C SER A 165 -22.09 -3.33 -24.33
N LEU A 166 -22.02 -3.50 -23.01
CA LEU A 166 -21.14 -2.75 -22.14
C LEU A 166 -19.73 -3.36 -22.19
N ALA A 167 -18.70 -2.53 -22.34
CA ALA A 167 -17.31 -2.96 -22.36
C ALA A 167 -16.51 -2.21 -21.29
N CYS A 168 -15.26 -2.62 -21.05
CA CYS A 168 -14.34 -1.83 -20.25
C CYS A 168 -13.49 -0.89 -21.10
N HIS A 169 -13.22 0.30 -20.58
CA HIS A 169 -12.28 1.21 -21.19
C HIS A 169 -10.85 0.60 -21.19
N PRO A 170 -10.00 0.85 -22.21
CA PRO A 170 -8.64 0.28 -22.31
C PRO A 170 -7.64 0.65 -21.20
N LEU A 171 -8.10 1.41 -20.19
CA LEU A 171 -7.32 1.79 -19.00
C LEU A 171 -7.96 1.24 -17.70
N CYS A 172 -9.02 0.44 -17.79
CA CYS A 172 -9.67 -0.29 -16.70
C CYS A 172 -10.19 0.56 -15.52
N GLN A 173 -10.26 1.88 -15.71
CA GLN A 173 -10.73 2.86 -14.72
C GLN A 173 -12.21 3.22 -14.86
N LYS A 174 -12.89 2.79 -15.95
CA LYS A 174 -14.32 3.07 -16.21
C LYS A 174 -14.92 2.14 -17.27
N PHE A 175 -16.24 2.05 -17.30
CA PHE A 175 -16.98 1.36 -18.37
C PHE A 175 -17.00 2.19 -19.68
N ASP A 176 -16.91 1.49 -20.80
CA ASP A 176 -17.14 2.02 -22.15
C ASP A 176 -18.58 1.70 -22.59
N THR A 177 -19.40 2.75 -22.70
CA THR A 177 -20.80 2.67 -23.11
C THR A 177 -21.03 2.90 -24.60
N SER A 178 -19.97 3.01 -25.41
CA SER A 178 -20.08 3.26 -26.86
C SER A 178 -20.77 2.11 -27.62
N GLY A 179 -20.77 0.90 -27.06
CA GLY A 179 -21.50 -0.26 -27.55
C GLY A 179 -22.94 -0.39 -27.05
N CYS A 180 -23.40 0.55 -26.21
CA CYS A 180 -24.78 0.58 -25.72
C CYS A 180 -25.74 1.20 -26.77
N ASP A 181 -26.90 0.57 -26.95
CA ASP A 181 -27.92 0.98 -27.90
C ASP A 181 -29.01 1.81 -27.21
N VAL A 182 -29.29 2.96 -27.80
CA VAL A 182 -30.34 3.91 -27.38
C VAL A 182 -31.73 3.56 -27.95
N GLY A 183 -31.83 2.57 -28.82
CA GLY A 183 -33.09 2.05 -29.36
C GLY A 183 -33.66 2.89 -30.50
N GLY A 184 -33.09 2.76 -31.70
CA GLY A 184 -33.63 3.35 -32.94
C GLY A 184 -33.03 4.71 -33.31
N THR A 185 -33.23 5.15 -34.56
CA THR A 185 -32.66 6.41 -35.07
C THR A 185 -33.27 7.59 -34.33
N THR A 186 -32.50 8.21 -33.44
CA THR A 186 -32.78 9.54 -32.87
C THR A 186 -33.14 10.47 -34.03
N SER A 187 -34.43 10.78 -34.17
CA SER A 187 -34.95 11.62 -35.24
C SER A 187 -35.85 12.65 -34.60
N CYS A 188 -35.29 13.82 -34.30
CA CYS A 188 -36.09 14.99 -33.96
C CYS A 188 -37.15 15.22 -35.05
N GLY A 189 -38.44 15.24 -34.68
CA GLY A 189 -39.53 15.47 -35.62
C GLY A 189 -40.37 14.25 -35.99
N ASP A 190 -40.23 13.11 -35.29
CA ASP A 190 -41.09 11.93 -35.47
C ASP A 190 -42.40 11.96 -34.65
N GLY A 191 -42.54 12.97 -33.80
CA GLY A 191 -43.68 13.24 -32.93
C GLY A 191 -43.60 12.58 -31.55
N ILE A 192 -42.47 11.98 -31.16
CA ILE A 192 -42.31 11.20 -29.92
C ILE A 192 -40.96 11.51 -29.25
N VAL A 193 -40.97 11.97 -27.99
CA VAL A 193 -39.75 12.20 -27.18
C VAL A 193 -39.24 10.88 -26.57
N ASN A 194 -38.04 10.41 -26.94
CA ASN A 194 -37.42 9.15 -26.46
C ASN A 194 -35.88 9.08 -26.63
N GLY A 195 -35.19 8.30 -25.80
CA GLY A 195 -33.73 8.08 -25.94
C GLY A 195 -32.91 9.37 -25.72
N LEU A 196 -32.03 9.72 -26.68
CA LEU A 196 -31.28 10.99 -26.71
C LEU A 196 -32.06 12.15 -27.37
N ASP A 197 -33.34 11.92 -27.69
CA ASP A 197 -34.24 12.94 -28.25
C ASP A 197 -35.00 13.65 -27.12
N PHE A 198 -34.59 14.89 -26.83
CA PHE A 198 -35.19 15.68 -25.76
C PHE A 198 -36.39 16.51 -26.24
N CYS A 199 -36.66 16.62 -27.56
CA CYS A 199 -37.70 17.51 -28.09
C CYS A 199 -38.27 17.13 -29.45
N ASP A 200 -39.55 17.46 -29.70
CA ASP A 200 -40.15 17.41 -31.03
C ASP A 200 -40.82 18.73 -31.46
N SER A 201 -41.03 18.89 -32.76
CA SER A 201 -41.71 20.00 -33.44
C SER A 201 -43.10 20.35 -32.92
N ALA A 202 -43.81 19.43 -32.26
CA ALA A 202 -45.16 19.67 -31.73
C ALA A 202 -45.20 20.36 -30.35
N ASP A 203 -44.09 20.38 -29.60
CA ASP A 203 -44.06 20.77 -28.17
C ASP A 203 -43.50 22.19 -27.91
N THR A 204 -43.44 23.02 -28.94
CA THR A 204 -42.45 24.09 -29.06
C THR A 204 -43.01 25.49 -28.79
N THR A 205 -43.59 25.71 -27.60
CA THR A 205 -43.81 27.08 -27.10
C THR A 205 -43.00 27.30 -25.84
N CYS A 206 -42.41 28.48 -25.65
CA CYS A 206 -41.69 28.76 -24.41
C CYS A 206 -42.59 28.62 -23.18
N SER A 207 -43.89 28.88 -23.36
CA SER A 207 -44.88 28.71 -22.31
C SER A 207 -45.15 27.25 -21.93
N SER A 208 -44.95 26.28 -22.83
CA SER A 208 -45.06 24.85 -22.48
C SER A 208 -43.84 24.34 -21.72
N LEU A 209 -42.69 25.03 -21.84
CA LEU A 209 -41.46 24.75 -21.12
C LEU A 209 -41.31 25.59 -19.82
N GLY A 210 -42.31 26.37 -19.46
CA GLY A 210 -42.24 27.25 -18.28
C GLY A 210 -41.40 28.53 -18.48
N LEU A 211 -40.88 28.77 -19.69
CA LEU A 211 -39.94 29.84 -20.04
C LEU A 211 -40.60 31.16 -20.50
N GLY A 212 -41.80 31.42 -20.00
CA GLY A 212 -42.56 32.60 -20.35
C GLY A 212 -43.02 32.66 -21.83
N GLY A 213 -43.16 33.87 -22.36
CA GLY A 213 -43.62 34.09 -23.73
C GLY A 213 -42.53 33.82 -24.78
N GLY A 214 -42.92 33.47 -26.01
CA GLY A 214 -41.97 33.22 -27.11
C GLY A 214 -42.15 31.84 -27.73
N THR A 215 -41.24 31.51 -28.65
CA THR A 215 -41.27 30.26 -29.40
C THR A 215 -39.94 29.54 -29.21
N ALA A 216 -39.96 28.38 -28.57
CA ALA A 216 -38.82 27.47 -28.56
C ALA A 216 -38.82 26.70 -29.89
N PHE A 217 -37.70 26.15 -30.34
CA PHE A 217 -37.71 25.23 -31.47
C PHE A 217 -36.74 24.09 -31.24
N CYS A 218 -37.10 22.89 -31.69
CA CYS A 218 -36.19 21.76 -31.59
C CYS A 218 -35.13 21.84 -32.70
N THR A 219 -33.87 21.81 -32.32
CA THR A 219 -32.74 21.84 -33.27
C THR A 219 -32.59 20.48 -33.96
N GLY A 220 -31.85 20.44 -35.08
CA GLY A 220 -31.51 19.18 -35.75
C GLY A 220 -30.63 18.23 -34.94
N ALA A 221 -30.20 18.64 -33.75
CA ALA A 221 -29.48 17.82 -32.78
C ALA A 221 -30.39 17.28 -31.65
N CYS A 222 -31.72 17.40 -31.79
CA CYS A 222 -32.71 16.94 -30.81
C CYS A 222 -32.61 17.63 -29.44
N VAL A 223 -32.21 18.91 -29.44
CA VAL A 223 -32.12 19.78 -28.25
C VAL A 223 -32.99 21.02 -28.45
N TYR A 224 -33.67 21.48 -27.40
CA TYR A 224 -34.48 22.70 -27.42
C TYR A 224 -33.57 23.93 -27.59
N ASP A 225 -33.79 24.69 -28.66
CA ASP A 225 -33.31 26.07 -28.76
C ASP A 225 -34.36 26.98 -28.11
N VAL A 226 -33.96 27.52 -26.96
CA VAL A 226 -34.79 28.41 -26.12
C VAL A 226 -34.35 29.88 -26.21
N SER A 227 -33.46 30.20 -27.17
CA SER A 227 -32.90 31.56 -27.32
C SER A 227 -33.94 32.64 -27.62
N LEU A 228 -35.13 32.25 -28.10
CA LEU A 228 -36.25 33.14 -28.39
C LEU A 228 -37.35 33.10 -27.31
N CYS A 229 -37.07 32.52 -26.15
CA CYS A 229 -37.94 32.57 -24.98
C CYS A 229 -37.73 33.84 -24.16
N ALA A 230 -38.80 34.31 -23.52
CA ALA A 230 -38.77 35.50 -22.67
C ALA A 230 -37.86 35.31 -21.45
N THR A 231 -37.77 34.08 -20.94
CA THR A 231 -36.74 33.64 -20.02
C THR A 231 -35.92 32.52 -20.70
N PRO A 232 -34.77 32.83 -21.29
CA PRO A 232 -33.95 31.82 -21.98
C PRO A 232 -33.16 30.92 -21.02
N ASP A 233 -33.14 31.23 -19.71
CA ASP A 233 -32.50 30.43 -18.67
C ASP A 233 -33.46 29.36 -18.12
N TYR A 234 -33.45 28.21 -18.79
CA TYR A 234 -34.31 27.06 -18.48
C TYR A 234 -33.98 26.38 -17.16
N CYS A 235 -32.71 26.39 -16.75
CA CYS A 235 -32.26 25.75 -15.51
C CYS A 235 -32.64 26.59 -14.28
N GLN A 236 -32.66 27.93 -14.39
CA GLN A 236 -33.10 28.82 -13.31
C GLN A 236 -34.61 28.74 -13.04
N ASP A 237 -35.45 28.76 -14.09
CA ASP A 237 -36.91 28.74 -13.92
C ASP A 237 -37.45 27.39 -13.40
N ASN A 238 -36.71 26.30 -13.64
CA ASN A 238 -37.05 24.96 -13.13
C ASN A 238 -36.28 24.53 -11.88
N ALA A 239 -35.37 25.38 -11.38
CA ALA A 239 -34.54 25.12 -10.21
C ALA A 239 -33.69 23.83 -10.30
N TRP A 240 -33.08 23.61 -11.46
CA TRP A 240 -32.23 22.43 -11.78
C TRP A 240 -30.73 22.72 -11.66
N TYR A 241 -30.34 23.86 -11.10
CA TYR A 241 -28.98 24.04 -10.62
C TYR A 241 -28.75 23.15 -9.39
N ASN A 242 -27.61 22.47 -9.34
CA ASN A 242 -27.21 21.52 -8.28
C ASN A 242 -27.97 20.18 -8.24
N ASP A 243 -28.60 19.76 -9.33
CA ASP A 243 -29.19 18.41 -9.44
C ASP A 243 -28.42 17.46 -10.38
N GLY A 244 -27.29 17.94 -10.93
CA GLY A 244 -26.42 17.20 -11.83
C GLY A 244 -26.71 17.38 -13.33
N TRP A 245 -27.70 18.20 -13.71
CA TRP A 245 -28.06 18.40 -15.13
C TRP A 245 -27.57 19.73 -15.74
N CYS A 246 -27.33 20.79 -14.95
CA CYS A 246 -26.74 22.06 -15.42
C CYS A 246 -25.64 22.58 -14.46
N ASP A 247 -24.34 22.34 -14.76
CA ASP A 247 -23.15 23.16 -14.37
C ASP A 247 -21.84 22.54 -14.95
N PRO A 248 -20.72 23.29 -15.21
CA PRO A 248 -20.21 24.43 -14.43
C PRO A 248 -19.77 25.61 -15.29
N CYS A 249 -20.54 26.01 -16.32
CA CYS A 249 -20.08 26.95 -17.35
C CYS A 249 -20.65 28.42 -17.35
N ASP A 250 -21.14 28.99 -16.24
CA ASP A 250 -21.35 30.46 -16.15
C ASP A 250 -20.87 31.20 -14.86
N ARG A 251 -20.22 30.54 -13.89
CA ARG A 251 -19.82 31.18 -12.61
C ARG A 251 -18.41 31.78 -12.49
N LEU A 252 -17.62 31.77 -13.56
CA LEU A 252 -16.35 32.54 -13.63
C LEU A 252 -16.46 33.89 -14.35
N GLY A 253 -17.66 34.26 -14.83
CA GLY A 253 -18.03 35.65 -15.12
C GLY A 253 -17.62 36.26 -16.47
N GLY A 254 -17.79 35.59 -17.62
CA GLY A 254 -17.64 36.27 -18.92
C GLY A 254 -18.02 35.48 -20.17
N VAL A 255 -18.52 36.20 -21.19
CA VAL A 255 -18.97 35.73 -22.52
C VAL A 255 -17.80 35.32 -23.46
N PRO A 256 -18.04 34.48 -24.50
CA PRO A 256 -17.00 33.77 -25.24
C PRO A 256 -16.45 34.56 -26.44
N ASP A 257 -15.19 35.00 -26.41
CA ASP A 257 -14.57 35.71 -27.55
C ASP A 257 -13.07 35.41 -27.81
N GLU A 258 -12.37 34.54 -27.05
CA GLU A 258 -10.90 34.38 -27.16
C GLU A 258 -10.40 32.92 -27.27
N PRO A 259 -9.27 32.67 -27.99
CA PRO A 259 -8.78 31.34 -28.34
C PRO A 259 -8.14 30.54 -27.18
N ASP A 260 -7.96 31.17 -26.01
CA ASP A 260 -7.33 30.52 -24.84
C ASP A 260 -8.26 29.52 -24.13
N CYS A 261 -9.57 29.62 -24.33
CA CYS A 261 -10.55 28.63 -23.86
C CYS A 261 -10.44 27.29 -24.63
N ALA A 262 -9.83 27.29 -25.82
CA ALA A 262 -9.73 26.09 -26.66
C ALA A 262 -8.59 25.13 -26.23
N ASN A 263 -7.56 25.59 -25.51
CA ASN A 263 -6.44 24.71 -25.12
C ASN A 263 -6.56 24.17 -23.68
N THR A 264 -7.41 24.76 -22.83
CA THR A 264 -7.69 24.26 -21.46
C THR A 264 -9.15 23.83 -21.27
N CYS A 265 -10.11 24.36 -22.06
CA CYS A 265 -11.53 24.01 -22.00
C CYS A 265 -12.09 23.43 -23.32
N ASN A 266 -11.25 23.25 -24.35
CA ASN A 266 -11.60 22.68 -25.65
C ASN A 266 -12.89 23.21 -26.31
N GLY A 267 -13.08 24.53 -26.26
CA GLY A 267 -13.81 25.31 -27.28
C GLY A 267 -15.33 25.51 -27.11
N ASP A 268 -15.69 26.79 -27.04
CA ASP A 268 -16.93 27.47 -27.53
C ASP A 268 -18.12 27.81 -26.59
N ASP A 269 -18.15 27.50 -25.29
CA ASP A 269 -19.30 27.87 -24.42
C ASP A 269 -18.99 28.82 -23.25
N GLY A 270 -17.74 29.26 -23.09
CA GLY A 270 -17.45 30.39 -22.21
C GLY A 270 -17.21 30.06 -20.75
N LEU A 271 -16.88 28.81 -20.39
CA LEU A 271 -16.35 28.57 -19.06
C LEU A 271 -15.39 27.39 -18.85
N CYS A 272 -14.72 27.48 -17.69
CA CYS A 272 -13.66 26.60 -17.25
C CYS A 272 -14.15 25.58 -16.23
N ARG A 273 -13.75 24.32 -16.43
CA ARG A 273 -13.87 23.23 -15.46
C ARG A 273 -12.79 23.38 -14.39
N ASP A 274 -13.18 23.39 -13.11
CA ASP A 274 -12.29 23.35 -11.94
C ASP A 274 -11.45 22.07 -11.95
N TYR A 275 -10.12 22.17 -12.13
CA TYR A 275 -9.20 21.08 -11.80
C TYR A 275 -7.80 21.60 -11.44
N PHE A 276 -7.41 21.31 -10.19
CA PHE A 276 -6.15 20.66 -9.80
C PHE A 276 -4.82 21.19 -10.36
N VAL A 277 -4.04 21.88 -9.52
CA VAL A 277 -2.56 21.72 -9.52
C VAL A 277 -2.08 21.95 -8.08
N LEU A 278 -1.03 21.28 -7.59
CA LEU A 278 0.31 21.84 -7.78
C LEU A 278 1.37 20.77 -8.07
N GLY A 279 2.34 21.18 -8.90
CA GLY A 279 3.33 20.34 -9.57
C GLY A 279 4.10 19.38 -8.64
N GLY A 280 4.41 18.16 -9.06
CA GLY A 280 4.27 17.53 -10.36
C GLY A 280 4.07 16.03 -10.20
N ASN A 281 3.26 15.48 -11.10
CA ASN A 281 2.68 14.13 -11.12
C ASN A 281 1.44 13.94 -10.22
N LEU A 282 0.32 14.28 -10.85
CA LEU A 282 -1.08 13.87 -10.66
C LEU A 282 -1.33 12.56 -9.88
N ALA A 283 -1.95 12.67 -8.69
CA ALA A 283 -2.93 11.74 -8.11
C ALA A 283 -3.32 12.17 -6.68
N ALA A 284 -4.40 12.94 -6.50
CA ALA A 284 -5.16 13.00 -5.24
C ALA A 284 -6.44 13.83 -5.43
N GLY A 285 -7.62 13.22 -5.34
CA GLY A 285 -8.90 13.93 -5.38
C GLY A 285 -9.21 14.67 -4.08
N VAL A 286 -8.55 15.80 -3.82
CA VAL A 286 -8.85 16.67 -2.65
C VAL A 286 -9.26 18.07 -3.12
N TRP A 287 -10.38 18.54 -2.60
CA TRP A 287 -11.00 19.86 -2.83
C TRP A 287 -10.29 20.90 -1.98
N THR A 288 -9.83 22.02 -2.54
CA THR A 288 -9.18 23.07 -1.74
C THR A 288 -9.89 24.42 -1.88
N CYS A 289 -10.19 25.04 -0.74
CA CYS A 289 -10.84 26.34 -0.63
C CYS A 289 -9.90 27.54 -0.91
N THR A 290 -8.67 27.30 -1.36
CA THR A 290 -7.72 28.36 -1.72
C THR A 290 -6.85 27.96 -2.92
N ASN A 291 -6.77 28.81 -3.94
CA ASN A 291 -5.80 28.63 -5.01
C ASN A 291 -4.45 29.26 -4.59
N ALA A 292 -3.34 28.55 -4.84
CA ALA A 292 -2.01 28.95 -4.43
C ALA A 292 -1.62 30.34 -4.98
N GLY A 293 -1.81 31.37 -4.14
CA GLY A 293 -1.41 32.75 -4.40
C GLY A 293 -2.52 33.78 -4.55
N TYR A 294 -3.82 33.41 -4.52
CA TYR A 294 -4.91 34.37 -4.83
C TYR A 294 -6.03 34.53 -3.79
N GLY A 295 -5.89 33.90 -2.62
CA GLY A 295 -6.86 34.00 -1.52
C GLY A 295 -8.05 33.03 -1.68
N PRO A 296 -8.85 32.86 -0.62
CA PRO A 296 -9.83 31.78 -0.54
C PRO A 296 -11.07 32.02 -1.42
N ASP A 297 -11.66 30.93 -1.88
CA ASP A 297 -12.90 30.91 -2.66
C ASP A 297 -14.05 31.56 -1.85
N PRO A 298 -14.77 32.56 -2.39
CA PRO A 298 -15.88 33.21 -1.69
C PRO A 298 -17.03 32.28 -1.26
N ASP A 299 -17.18 31.11 -1.88
CA ASP A 299 -18.21 30.11 -1.56
C ASP A 299 -17.79 29.15 -0.40
N CYS A 300 -16.57 29.30 0.16
CA CYS A 300 -15.97 28.39 1.15
C CYS A 300 -16.18 28.65 2.66
N GLY A 301 -16.92 29.69 3.06
CA GLY A 301 -17.05 30.04 4.49
C GLY A 301 -15.81 30.74 5.10
N PHE A 302 -15.81 30.98 6.41
CA PHE A 302 -14.69 31.62 7.14
C PHE A 302 -14.14 30.66 8.19
N CYS A 303 -13.10 29.94 7.83
CA CYS A 303 -12.49 28.95 8.70
C CYS A 303 -11.94 29.49 10.02
N GLY A 304 -12.21 28.77 11.12
CA GLY A 304 -11.69 29.07 12.46
C GLY A 304 -12.49 30.16 13.17
N ASN A 305 -13.78 30.25 12.88
CA ASN A 305 -14.71 31.22 13.47
C ASN A 305 -15.68 30.59 14.50
N ASP A 306 -15.45 29.33 14.86
CA ASP A 306 -16.25 28.50 15.77
C ASP A 306 -17.67 28.20 15.27
N THR A 307 -17.95 28.41 13.97
CA THR A 307 -19.26 28.21 13.35
C THR A 307 -19.12 27.42 12.05
N LEU A 308 -19.54 26.15 12.06
CA LEU A 308 -19.62 25.34 10.85
C LEU A 308 -20.67 25.91 9.86
N GLU A 309 -20.23 26.53 8.77
CA GLU A 309 -21.09 27.18 7.78
C GLU A 309 -20.69 26.90 6.32
N GLY A 310 -21.58 27.18 5.36
CA GLY A 310 -21.31 26.95 3.94
C GLY A 310 -21.06 25.47 3.59
N ASN A 311 -19.93 25.19 2.94
CA ASN A 311 -19.43 23.86 2.56
C ASN A 311 -18.19 23.44 3.39
N GLU A 312 -17.96 24.06 4.55
CA GLU A 312 -16.89 23.69 5.48
C GLU A 312 -17.08 22.24 5.97
N LEU A 313 -16.04 21.42 5.89
CA LEU A 313 -16.07 20.05 6.43
C LEU A 313 -15.78 20.03 7.92
N CYS A 314 -15.08 21.06 8.41
CA CYS A 314 -14.84 21.31 9.82
C CYS A 314 -14.60 22.80 10.10
N ASP A 315 -14.81 23.24 11.34
CA ASP A 315 -14.32 24.52 11.89
C ASP A 315 -13.83 24.28 13.32
N THR A 316 -12.53 24.52 13.56
CA THR A 316 -11.89 24.39 14.88
C THR A 316 -12.03 22.96 15.44
N ASP A 317 -13.04 22.68 16.26
CA ASP A 317 -13.36 21.36 16.83
C ASP A 317 -14.73 20.81 16.37
N GLN A 318 -15.43 21.55 15.50
CA GLN A 318 -16.71 21.15 14.91
C GLN A 318 -16.47 20.46 13.58
N PHE A 319 -17.07 19.28 13.40
CA PHE A 319 -17.00 18.52 12.15
C PHE A 319 -18.42 18.26 11.62
N LEU A 320 -18.57 18.23 10.29
CA LEU A 320 -19.89 18.25 9.63
C LEU A 320 -20.80 17.08 10.01
N THR A 321 -20.24 15.91 10.32
CA THR A 321 -21.07 14.76 10.75
C THR A 321 -21.27 14.70 12.27
N GLY A 322 -20.50 15.49 13.03
CA GLY A 322 -20.56 15.58 14.48
C GLY A 322 -20.05 14.30 15.16
N GLY A 323 -18.81 14.35 15.68
CA GLY A 323 -18.17 13.19 16.30
C GLY A 323 -17.21 12.42 15.40
N ASP A 324 -16.74 13.06 14.32
CA ASP A 324 -15.63 12.56 13.50
C ASP A 324 -14.38 12.41 14.37
N THR A 325 -13.76 11.22 14.31
CA THR A 325 -12.50 10.89 14.97
C THR A 325 -11.55 10.27 13.95
N CYS A 326 -10.26 10.13 14.28
CA CYS A 326 -9.32 9.44 13.39
C CYS A 326 -9.83 8.02 13.04
N GLU A 327 -10.44 7.33 14.01
CA GLU A 327 -11.01 5.98 13.88
C GLU A 327 -12.21 5.93 12.94
N SER A 328 -13.06 6.96 12.91
CA SER A 328 -14.20 7.00 11.97
C SER A 328 -13.76 7.16 10.50
N TRP A 329 -12.52 7.58 10.27
CA TRP A 329 -11.92 7.77 8.96
C TRP A 329 -10.90 6.69 8.59
N GLY A 330 -10.80 5.62 9.40
CA GLY A 330 -9.98 4.44 9.10
C GLY A 330 -8.53 4.51 9.57
N TYR A 331 -8.18 5.47 10.42
CA TYR A 331 -6.94 5.46 11.19
C TYR A 331 -7.14 4.67 12.48
N ASP A 332 -6.06 4.18 13.09
CA ASP A 332 -6.17 3.34 14.28
C ASP A 332 -6.25 4.16 15.58
N ALA A 333 -5.66 5.36 15.60
CA ALA A 333 -5.69 6.28 16.73
C ALA A 333 -5.40 7.73 16.33
N GLY A 334 -5.32 8.63 17.33
CA GLY A 334 -4.83 10.00 17.19
C GLY A 334 -5.88 11.07 17.49
N THR A 335 -5.55 12.32 17.19
CA THR A 335 -6.48 13.45 17.35
C THR A 335 -6.80 14.04 15.98
N LEU A 336 -8.07 14.07 15.60
CA LEU A 336 -8.51 14.69 14.36
C LEU A 336 -8.56 16.21 14.55
N GLY A 337 -7.72 16.93 13.80
CA GLY A 337 -7.69 18.39 13.79
C GLY A 337 -8.61 18.96 12.72
N CYS A 338 -8.76 20.29 12.71
CA CYS A 338 -9.34 21.01 11.60
C CYS A 338 -8.30 22.00 11.07
N ASP A 339 -8.03 21.94 9.77
CA ASP A 339 -7.09 22.86 9.15
C ASP A 339 -7.73 24.26 9.05
N THR A 340 -7.14 25.24 9.75
CA THR A 340 -7.65 26.61 9.83
C THR A 340 -7.47 27.43 8.54
N ASP A 341 -6.63 26.97 7.61
CA ASP A 341 -6.44 27.62 6.32
C ASP A 341 -7.35 27.00 5.23
N TRP A 342 -7.78 25.75 5.43
CA TRP A 342 -8.43 24.95 4.37
C TRP A 342 -9.82 24.41 4.71
N CYS A 343 -10.26 24.47 5.97
CA CYS A 343 -11.59 24.04 6.42
C CYS A 343 -11.96 22.59 6.06
N ILE A 344 -10.93 21.76 6.11
CA ILE A 344 -10.98 20.32 5.92
C ILE A 344 -10.38 19.63 7.14
N PRO A 345 -10.79 18.38 7.43
CA PRO A 345 -10.20 17.62 8.53
C PRO A 345 -8.69 17.48 8.34
N ASP A 346 -7.94 17.79 9.39
CA ASP A 346 -6.48 17.65 9.45
C ASP A 346 -6.13 16.31 10.09
N PHE A 347 -5.64 15.40 9.26
CA PHE A 347 -5.23 14.05 9.66
C PHE A 347 -3.76 13.96 10.09
N SER A 348 -3.03 15.08 10.15
CA SER A 348 -1.59 15.07 10.47
C SER A 348 -1.26 14.54 11.87
N GLN A 349 -2.25 14.50 12.77
CA GLN A 349 -2.17 13.91 14.11
C GLN A 349 -2.94 12.60 14.25
N CYS A 350 -3.48 12.06 13.15
CA CYS A 350 -4.01 10.71 13.09
C CYS A 350 -2.88 9.71 12.84
N LEU A 351 -2.96 8.56 13.52
CA LEU A 351 -1.93 7.53 13.52
C LEU A 351 -2.48 6.27 12.89
N THR A 352 -1.75 5.73 11.91
CA THR A 352 -1.87 4.32 11.51
C THR A 352 -0.95 3.54 12.42
N LEU A 353 -1.53 2.77 13.33
CA LEU A 353 -0.76 1.97 14.27
C LEU A 353 -0.19 0.76 13.52
N GLY A 354 1.04 0.38 13.85
CA GLY A 354 1.66 -0.82 13.29
C GLY A 354 1.02 -2.09 13.82
N ASP A 355 1.34 -3.22 13.19
CA ASP A 355 1.11 -4.54 13.77
C ASP A 355 1.80 -4.61 15.15
N CYS A 356 1.04 -4.95 16.19
CA CYS A 356 1.51 -5.12 17.57
C CYS A 356 2.70 -6.07 17.70
N CYS A 357 2.89 -6.96 16.73
CA CYS A 357 3.96 -7.95 16.68
C CYS A 357 5.23 -7.44 15.98
N THR A 358 5.26 -6.17 15.59
CA THR A 358 6.40 -5.53 14.93
C THR A 358 6.71 -4.17 15.56
N PRO A 359 7.98 -3.81 15.76
CA PRO A 359 8.31 -2.50 16.31
C PRO A 359 7.92 -1.40 15.32
N THR A 360 7.23 -0.36 15.81
CA THR A 360 6.94 0.88 15.10
C THR A 360 7.54 2.09 15.84
N PRO A 361 8.84 2.38 15.65
CA PRO A 361 9.52 3.47 16.33
C PRO A 361 8.86 4.83 16.07
N GLY A 362 8.73 5.64 17.13
CA GLY A 362 8.11 6.96 17.10
C GLY A 362 6.58 6.99 17.01
N ILE A 363 5.89 5.85 17.00
CA ILE A 363 4.42 5.76 17.05
C ILE A 363 4.03 5.07 18.36
N PRO A 364 3.33 5.74 19.29
CA PRO A 364 2.79 5.09 20.49
C PRO A 364 1.58 4.21 20.14
N GLY A 365 1.52 3.01 20.73
CA GLY A 365 0.41 2.06 20.56
C GLY A 365 0.56 1.12 19.35
N CYS A 366 -0.39 0.20 19.21
CA CYS A 366 -0.45 -0.75 18.10
C CYS A 366 -1.90 -1.04 17.66
N ASN A 367 -2.10 -1.66 16.50
CA ASN A 367 -3.42 -1.76 15.85
C ASN A 367 -4.39 -2.80 16.45
N ASP A 368 -4.00 -3.55 17.48
CA ASP A 368 -4.88 -4.44 18.26
C ASP A 368 -5.11 -3.85 19.65
N GLY A 369 -6.31 -3.32 19.88
CA GLY A 369 -6.65 -2.65 21.13
C GLY A 369 -6.60 -3.54 22.37
N GLN A 370 -6.68 -4.87 22.26
CA GLN A 370 -6.51 -5.77 23.40
C GLN A 370 -5.02 -5.92 23.75
N ILE A 371 -4.18 -6.18 22.75
CA ILE A 371 -2.73 -6.28 22.94
C ILE A 371 -2.17 -4.96 23.46
N GLU A 372 -2.59 -3.84 22.85
CA GLU A 372 -2.23 -2.51 23.30
C GLU A 372 -2.65 -2.31 24.76
N THR A 373 -3.90 -2.59 25.14
CA THR A 373 -4.37 -2.40 26.53
C THR A 373 -3.53 -3.19 27.55
N ASP A 374 -3.20 -4.44 27.23
CA ASP A 374 -2.47 -5.33 28.13
C ASP A 374 -1.01 -4.90 28.28
N VAL A 375 -0.32 -4.62 27.17
CA VAL A 375 1.07 -4.11 27.17
C VAL A 375 1.12 -2.73 27.82
N CYS A 376 0.16 -1.85 27.53
CA CYS A 376 0.07 -0.52 28.12
C CYS A 376 -0.16 -0.51 29.64
N ALA A 377 -0.82 -1.54 30.17
CA ALA A 377 -0.99 -1.71 31.60
C ALA A 377 0.31 -2.14 32.28
N GLN A 378 1.19 -2.84 31.56
CA GLN A 378 2.51 -3.29 31.99
C GLN A 378 3.54 -2.16 31.86
N ASP A 379 3.71 -1.61 30.66
CA ASP A 379 4.61 -0.52 30.34
C ASP A 379 3.86 0.64 29.64
N SER A 380 3.67 1.72 30.40
CA SER A 380 3.06 2.96 29.88
C SER A 380 3.90 3.63 28.77
N TYR A 381 5.20 3.34 28.65
CA TYR A 381 6.06 3.90 27.61
C TYR A 381 5.55 3.52 26.21
N CYS A 382 5.03 2.30 26.04
CA CYS A 382 4.54 1.77 24.77
C CYS A 382 3.37 2.60 24.18
N CYS A 383 2.63 3.32 25.01
CA CYS A 383 1.42 4.08 24.63
C CYS A 383 1.59 5.59 24.74
N THR A 384 2.67 6.06 25.37
CA THR A 384 2.95 7.50 25.47
C THR A 384 4.13 7.95 24.63
N ASN A 385 5.03 7.05 24.25
CA ASN A 385 6.28 7.39 23.60
C ASN A 385 6.42 6.69 22.24
N GLU A 386 6.54 5.36 22.23
CA GLU A 386 6.69 4.58 21.00
C GLU A 386 6.50 3.09 21.26
N TRP A 387 6.01 2.37 20.25
CA TRP A 387 5.91 0.93 20.22
C TRP A 387 7.22 0.34 19.67
N ASP A 388 8.21 0.10 20.53
CA ASP A 388 9.52 -0.41 20.13
C ASP A 388 9.65 -1.94 20.31
N SER A 389 10.88 -2.46 20.22
CA SER A 389 11.13 -3.90 20.39
C SER A 389 10.81 -4.42 21.79
N ILE A 390 10.86 -3.56 22.81
CA ILE A 390 10.52 -3.94 24.19
C ILE A 390 9.01 -4.17 24.27
N CYS A 391 8.21 -3.29 23.68
CA CYS A 391 6.75 -3.44 23.61
C CYS A 391 6.33 -4.74 22.88
N VAL A 392 7.04 -5.08 21.80
CA VAL A 392 6.83 -6.34 21.06
C VAL A 392 7.27 -7.55 21.87
N ASP A 393 8.39 -7.46 22.60
CA ASP A 393 8.86 -8.53 23.48
C ASP A 393 7.86 -8.77 24.63
N GLU A 394 7.26 -7.72 25.20
CA GLU A 394 6.20 -7.83 26.20
C GLU A 394 4.94 -8.48 25.61
N ALA A 395 4.48 -7.99 24.44
CA ALA A 395 3.35 -8.60 23.74
C ALA A 395 3.58 -10.10 23.46
N THR A 396 4.79 -10.46 23.05
CA THR A 396 5.15 -11.83 22.66
C THR A 396 5.39 -12.74 23.86
N ASN A 397 6.17 -12.30 24.83
CA ASN A 397 6.73 -13.15 25.87
C ASN A 397 6.03 -13.04 27.22
N ASP A 398 5.31 -11.95 27.53
CA ASP A 398 4.60 -11.81 28.80
C ASP A 398 3.14 -12.25 28.65
N PHE A 399 2.51 -11.90 27.52
CA PHE A 399 1.10 -12.20 27.26
C PHE A 399 0.89 -13.35 26.26
N GLY A 400 1.93 -13.73 25.52
CA GLY A 400 1.82 -14.82 24.55
C GLY A 400 1.05 -14.49 23.29
N TYR A 401 1.04 -13.22 22.90
CA TYR A 401 0.60 -12.81 21.57
C TYR A 401 1.72 -13.07 20.55
N CYS A 402 1.49 -12.69 19.28
CA CYS A 402 2.57 -12.61 18.28
C CYS A 402 3.32 -13.91 17.99
N GLY A 403 2.65 -15.06 18.15
CA GLY A 403 3.25 -16.37 17.95
C GLY A 403 4.19 -16.81 19.08
N GLY A 404 4.33 -15.97 20.12
CA GLY A 404 4.86 -16.40 21.40
C GLY A 404 3.91 -17.42 22.01
N THR A 405 4.47 -18.47 22.59
CA THR A 405 3.72 -19.15 23.64
C THR A 405 3.71 -18.19 24.81
N PRO A 406 2.54 -17.87 25.42
CA PRO A 406 2.54 -17.21 26.71
C PRO A 406 3.54 -17.95 27.58
N PRO A 407 4.35 -17.22 28.37
CA PRO A 407 5.31 -17.89 29.22
C PRO A 407 4.48 -18.93 29.97
N PRO A 408 4.86 -20.22 29.95
CA PRO A 408 4.14 -21.23 30.71
C PRO A 408 4.00 -20.62 32.09
N PRO A 409 2.78 -20.38 32.59
CA PRO A 409 2.49 -19.39 33.63
C PRO A 409 3.58 -19.53 34.66
N GLU A 410 4.53 -18.58 34.68
CA GLU A 410 5.86 -18.82 35.28
C GLU A 410 5.62 -19.52 36.59
N ASP A 411 6.04 -20.77 36.75
CA ASP A 411 5.69 -21.69 37.85
C ASP A 411 5.28 -20.99 39.19
N ASN A 412 4.05 -20.45 39.30
CA ASN A 412 3.93 -19.11 39.95
C ASN A 412 3.76 -19.10 41.46
N CYS A 413 3.70 -20.27 42.09
CA CYS A 413 3.72 -20.32 43.55
C CYS A 413 5.07 -19.90 44.13
N CYS A 414 6.08 -19.72 43.28
CA CYS A 414 7.44 -19.33 43.63
C CYS A 414 7.75 -17.85 43.43
N VAL A 415 6.73 -17.03 43.12
CA VAL A 415 6.83 -15.58 43.04
C VAL A 415 5.71 -14.94 43.88
N GLU A 416 5.96 -13.74 44.41
CA GLU A 416 4.98 -13.02 45.23
C GLU A 416 3.85 -12.46 44.35
N THR A 417 2.59 -12.62 44.73
CA THR A 417 1.44 -11.95 44.09
C THR A 417 0.80 -10.97 45.06
N LEU A 418 1.33 -9.73 45.04
CA LEU A 418 0.92 -8.69 45.97
C LEU A 418 -0.56 -8.32 45.80
N GLY A 419 -1.30 -8.36 46.90
CA GLY A 419 -2.73 -8.05 46.96
C GLY A 419 -3.68 -9.16 46.51
N THR A 420 -3.18 -10.35 46.16
CA THR A 420 -4.01 -11.50 45.76
C THR A 420 -3.74 -12.73 46.63
N PRO A 421 -4.77 -13.36 47.23
CA PRO A 421 -4.61 -14.65 47.90
C PRO A 421 -4.46 -15.80 46.89
N GLY A 422 -3.65 -16.80 47.25
CA GLY A 422 -3.44 -18.01 46.47
C GLY A 422 -2.39 -17.88 45.37
N CYS A 423 -2.03 -19.01 44.77
CA CYS A 423 -1.15 -19.08 43.61
C CYS A 423 -1.77 -20.01 42.54
N PHE A 424 -1.16 -20.05 41.37
CA PHE A 424 -1.73 -20.71 40.20
C PHE A 424 -1.72 -22.25 40.29
N ILE A 425 -0.77 -22.84 41.01
CA ILE A 425 -0.67 -24.31 41.15
C ILE A 425 -1.53 -24.77 42.32
N THR A 426 -2.75 -25.22 42.03
CA THR A 426 -3.73 -25.64 43.04
C THR A 426 -3.19 -26.68 44.03
N ALA A 427 -2.25 -27.54 43.63
CA ALA A 427 -1.63 -28.52 44.51
C ALA A 427 -0.67 -27.90 45.55
N VAL A 428 0.17 -26.95 45.11
CA VAL A 428 1.08 -26.19 45.97
C VAL A 428 0.27 -25.25 46.85
N GLU A 429 -0.67 -24.51 46.26
CA GLU A 429 -1.63 -23.66 46.95
C GLU A 429 -2.32 -24.45 48.06
N THR A 430 -2.97 -25.58 47.76
CA THR A 430 -3.67 -26.40 48.77
C THR A 430 -2.74 -26.87 49.90
N CYS A 431 -1.47 -27.14 49.59
CA CYS A 431 -0.49 -27.57 50.58
C CYS A 431 -0.06 -26.42 51.50
N VAL A 432 0.31 -25.26 50.93
CA VAL A 432 0.68 -24.06 51.70
C VAL A 432 -0.53 -23.54 52.48
N CYS A 433 -1.73 -23.50 51.88
CA CYS A 433 -2.99 -23.16 52.56
C CYS A 433 -3.29 -24.04 53.79
N ALA A 434 -2.84 -25.30 53.77
CA ALA A 434 -3.05 -26.20 54.88
C ALA A 434 -2.12 -25.89 56.06
N GLN A 435 -1.00 -25.19 55.82
CA GLN A 435 -0.04 -24.76 56.83
C GLN A 435 -0.28 -23.31 57.25
N ASP A 436 -0.41 -22.40 56.30
CA ASP A 436 -0.69 -20.99 56.52
C ASP A 436 -1.97 -20.53 55.79
N ALA A 437 -2.97 -20.14 56.58
CA ALA A 437 -4.22 -19.60 56.08
C ALA A 437 -4.08 -18.16 55.54
N TYR A 438 -3.01 -17.45 55.89
CA TYR A 438 -2.72 -16.10 55.39
C TYR A 438 -2.56 -16.11 53.87
N CYS A 439 -1.76 -17.06 53.35
CA CYS A 439 -1.48 -17.22 51.92
C CYS A 439 -2.73 -17.38 51.05
N CYS A 440 -3.84 -17.86 51.62
CA CYS A 440 -5.05 -18.22 50.87
C CYS A 440 -6.27 -17.36 51.21
N ASN A 441 -6.16 -16.50 52.23
CA ASN A 441 -7.25 -15.61 52.63
C ASN A 441 -6.85 -14.13 52.58
N THR A 442 -5.55 -13.82 52.57
CA THR A 442 -5.05 -12.45 52.64
C THR A 442 -4.22 -12.11 51.43
N GLU A 443 -3.08 -12.78 51.23
CA GLU A 443 -2.11 -12.43 50.20
C GLU A 443 -1.05 -13.52 50.05
N TRP A 444 -0.59 -13.76 48.83
CA TRP A 444 0.55 -14.63 48.53
C TRP A 444 1.84 -13.81 48.47
N ASP A 445 2.46 -13.57 49.62
CA ASP A 445 3.67 -12.74 49.77
C ASP A 445 4.98 -13.57 49.79
N GLY A 446 6.13 -12.93 50.06
CA GLY A 446 7.43 -13.60 50.13
C GLY A 446 7.53 -14.71 51.18
N PHE A 447 6.73 -14.65 52.25
CA PHE A 447 6.68 -15.76 53.20
C PHE A 447 5.95 -16.96 52.60
N CYS A 448 4.86 -16.74 51.86
CA CYS A 448 4.16 -17.80 51.15
C CYS A 448 5.05 -18.51 50.11
N VAL A 449 5.96 -17.76 49.46
CA VAL A 449 6.97 -18.31 48.54
C VAL A 449 8.01 -19.17 49.28
N ASP A 450 8.58 -18.67 50.38
CA ASP A 450 9.53 -19.44 51.20
C ASP A 450 8.89 -20.74 51.72
N GLU A 451 7.62 -20.67 52.14
CA GLU A 451 6.83 -21.78 52.67
C GLU A 451 6.61 -22.94 51.69
N VAL A 452 6.67 -22.69 50.37
CA VAL A 452 6.61 -23.73 49.36
C VAL A 452 7.74 -24.76 49.56
N THR A 453 8.95 -24.27 49.83
CA THR A 453 10.13 -25.13 50.06
C THR A 453 10.22 -25.62 51.51
N ASP A 454 9.94 -24.75 52.48
CA ASP A 454 10.06 -25.07 53.91
C ASP A 454 9.07 -26.16 54.36
N PHE A 455 7.88 -26.20 53.76
CA PHE A 455 6.87 -27.24 54.03
C PHE A 455 6.87 -28.36 53.01
N ASN A 456 7.84 -28.36 52.09
CA ASN A 456 7.99 -29.39 51.06
C ASN A 456 6.72 -29.52 50.19
N CYS A 457 6.01 -28.41 50.01
CA CYS A 457 4.78 -28.27 49.24
C CYS A 457 5.03 -28.12 47.74
N GLY A 458 6.23 -27.68 47.37
CA GLY A 458 6.76 -27.58 46.02
C GLY A 458 8.27 -27.28 46.09
N LEU A 459 8.86 -26.89 44.97
CA LEU A 459 10.24 -26.41 44.91
C LEU A 459 10.23 -25.00 44.33
N CYS A 460 10.85 -24.06 45.04
CA CYS A 460 11.06 -22.69 44.59
C CYS A 460 12.55 -22.39 44.58
N GLY A 461 13.02 -21.93 43.44
CA GLY A 461 14.43 -21.82 43.09
C GLY A 461 14.49 -21.94 41.58
N VAL A 462 15.23 -21.03 40.95
CA VAL A 462 15.45 -21.00 39.50
C VAL A 462 15.58 -22.42 38.95
N GLU A 463 14.86 -22.67 37.86
CA GLU A 463 15.04 -23.80 36.96
C GLU A 463 16.51 -24.22 37.00
N GLY A 464 16.78 -25.40 37.54
CA GLY A 464 18.15 -25.78 37.88
C GLY A 464 18.97 -25.80 36.59
N ASP A 465 19.87 -24.83 36.41
CA ASP A 465 20.90 -24.81 35.35
C ASP A 465 21.61 -26.18 35.25
N CYS A 466 21.71 -26.90 36.37
CA CYS A 466 22.26 -28.25 36.48
C CYS A 466 21.45 -29.34 35.75
N CYS A 467 20.22 -29.06 35.35
CA CYS A 467 19.33 -29.94 34.58
C CYS A 467 19.26 -29.57 33.10
N THR A 468 20.01 -28.54 32.69
CA THR A 468 20.17 -28.14 31.31
C THR A 468 21.60 -28.36 30.85
N ILE A 469 21.79 -28.66 29.56
CA ILE A 469 23.11 -28.91 28.98
C ILE A 469 23.78 -27.56 28.71
N THR A 470 25.00 -27.35 29.23
CA THR A 470 25.86 -26.20 28.90
C THR A 470 27.19 -26.70 28.30
N PRO A 471 27.23 -26.97 26.97
CA PRO A 471 28.37 -27.64 26.31
C PRO A 471 29.68 -26.86 26.37
N ASP A 472 29.60 -25.55 26.60
CA ASP A 472 30.72 -24.62 26.57
C ASP A 472 31.15 -24.13 27.96
N MET A 473 30.52 -24.62 29.03
CA MET A 473 30.85 -24.23 30.41
C MET A 473 30.90 -25.44 31.35
N PRO A 474 31.99 -25.60 32.12
CA PRO A 474 32.02 -26.57 33.21
C PRO A 474 31.25 -26.06 34.43
N GLY A 475 30.59 -26.99 35.12
CA GLY A 475 29.78 -26.72 36.31
C GLY A 475 28.36 -26.25 35.98
N CYS A 476 27.59 -25.99 37.03
CA CYS A 476 26.23 -25.44 36.94
C CYS A 476 25.97 -24.49 38.13
N THR A 477 24.89 -23.72 38.10
CA THR A 477 24.67 -22.67 39.12
C THR A 477 24.36 -23.19 40.53
N ASP A 478 23.86 -24.42 40.70
CA ASP A 478 23.67 -25.01 42.04
C ASP A 478 24.96 -25.68 42.51
N THR A 479 25.71 -24.95 43.34
CA THR A 479 26.99 -25.43 43.90
C THR A 479 26.89 -26.74 44.70
N THR A 480 25.70 -27.11 45.16
CA THR A 480 25.43 -28.34 45.92
C THR A 480 25.26 -29.52 44.98
N VAL A 481 24.47 -29.35 43.92
CA VAL A 481 24.30 -30.34 42.85
C VAL A 481 25.61 -30.50 42.08
N GLU A 482 26.26 -29.38 41.72
CA GLU A 482 27.58 -29.34 41.10
C GLU A 482 28.57 -30.15 41.93
N ALA A 483 28.74 -29.85 43.23
CA ALA A 483 29.69 -30.58 44.07
C ALA A 483 29.38 -32.08 44.19
N CYS A 484 28.11 -32.48 44.10
CA CYS A 484 27.69 -33.88 44.14
C CYS A 484 28.04 -34.61 42.84
N VAL A 485 27.59 -34.08 41.69
CA VAL A 485 27.89 -34.65 40.36
C VAL A 485 29.40 -34.66 40.11
N CYS A 486 30.09 -33.58 40.47
CA CYS A 486 31.54 -33.46 40.28
C CYS A 486 32.37 -34.39 41.17
N ALA A 487 31.78 -34.95 42.23
CA ALA A 487 32.41 -36.00 43.02
C ALA A 487 32.31 -37.38 42.34
N VAL A 488 31.36 -37.55 41.42
CA VAL A 488 31.13 -38.76 40.63
C VAL A 488 31.85 -38.66 39.29
N ASP A 489 31.58 -37.60 38.53
CA ASP A 489 32.25 -37.28 37.28
C ASP A 489 32.96 -35.92 37.32
N SER A 490 34.29 -35.98 37.44
CA SER A 490 35.14 -34.79 37.40
C SER A 490 35.15 -34.08 36.04
N TRP A 491 34.62 -34.70 34.98
CA TRP A 491 34.49 -34.06 33.68
C TRP A 491 33.49 -32.89 33.74
N CYS A 492 32.41 -33.04 34.50
CA CYS A 492 31.36 -32.04 34.66
C CYS A 492 31.86 -30.70 35.26
N CYS A 493 32.85 -30.71 36.17
CA CYS A 493 33.46 -29.47 36.70
C CYS A 493 34.70 -28.98 35.98
N ASN A 494 35.29 -29.76 35.07
CA ASN A 494 36.59 -29.42 34.49
C ASN A 494 36.54 -29.21 32.97
N VAL A 495 35.51 -29.72 32.29
CA VAL A 495 35.42 -29.70 30.84
C VAL A 495 34.13 -29.04 30.36
N ALA A 496 32.97 -29.64 30.62
CA ALA A 496 31.67 -29.08 30.24
C ALA A 496 30.55 -29.76 31.04
N TRP A 497 29.37 -29.18 31.06
CA TRP A 497 28.16 -29.78 31.64
C TRP A 497 27.28 -30.33 30.51
N ASP A 498 27.37 -31.63 30.23
CA ASP A 498 26.70 -32.28 29.08
C ASP A 498 25.48 -33.14 29.47
N ASP A 499 24.96 -33.92 28.52
CA ASP A 499 23.82 -34.83 28.72
C ASP A 499 24.10 -35.95 29.73
N ILE A 500 25.38 -36.31 29.93
CA ILE A 500 25.78 -37.27 30.97
C ILE A 500 25.73 -36.58 32.33
N CYS A 501 26.24 -35.36 32.45
CA CYS A 501 26.18 -34.58 33.70
C CYS A 501 24.73 -34.38 34.18
N VAL A 502 23.82 -34.05 33.26
CA VAL A 502 22.38 -33.92 33.56
C VAL A 502 21.77 -35.26 33.98
N ALA A 503 22.11 -36.37 33.32
CA ALA A 503 21.61 -37.69 33.70
C ALA A 503 22.11 -38.14 35.08
N GLU A 504 23.34 -37.77 35.45
CA GLU A 504 23.94 -38.08 36.74
C GLU A 504 23.27 -37.34 37.92
N VAL A 505 22.64 -36.20 37.66
CA VAL A 505 21.86 -35.47 38.69
C VAL A 505 20.82 -36.40 39.31
N GLU A 506 20.05 -37.11 38.49
CA GLU A 506 19.01 -38.02 38.97
C GLU A 506 19.56 -39.40 39.35
N SER A 507 20.48 -39.95 38.54
CA SER A 507 20.95 -41.33 38.74
C SER A 507 21.75 -41.49 40.03
N GLU A 508 22.48 -40.45 40.45
CA GLU A 508 23.28 -40.43 41.68
C GLU A 508 22.53 -39.78 42.84
N SER A 509 21.25 -39.44 42.66
CA SER A 509 20.43 -38.76 43.67
C SER A 509 21.04 -37.43 44.14
N CYS A 510 21.73 -36.73 43.24
CA CYS A 510 22.31 -35.41 43.47
C CYS A 510 21.26 -34.29 43.35
N GLY A 511 20.20 -34.51 42.57
CA GLY A 511 19.06 -33.62 42.37
C GLY A 511 17.93 -34.30 41.59
N VAL A 512 16.98 -33.52 41.08
CA VAL A 512 15.88 -34.00 40.22
C VAL A 512 15.75 -33.07 39.03
N CYS A 513 15.66 -33.62 37.83
CA CYS A 513 15.57 -32.88 36.57
C CYS A 513 14.25 -33.24 35.88
N ASN A 514 13.23 -32.40 36.06
CA ASN A 514 11.93 -32.57 35.39
C ASN A 514 11.86 -31.81 34.08
#